data_AF-A0A3P7E1K4-F1
#
_entry.id   AF-A0A3P7E1K4-F1
#
_cell.length_a   1.000
_cell.length_b   1.000
_cell.length_c   1.000
_cell.angle_alpha   90.00
_cell.angle_beta   90.00
_cell.angle_gamma   90.00
#
_symmetry.space_group_name_H-M   'P 1'
#
loop_
_entity.id
_entity.type
_entity.pdbx_description
1 polymer ?
#
loop_
_entity_poly.entity_id
_entity_poly.type
_entity_poly.pdbx_seq_one_letter_code
_entity_poly.pdbx_strand_id
1 'polypeptide(L)'
;MLEILLVFFRLRCSPDQLIGIFSQVGRGTYGHVYKAQPRHPEQIPGNGAKEFALKLIEGQGFSMSACREIALLRELKHPNLIKLQRVFLTTDRKVWLLFDYAEHDLWHIIKFHRAAKQKKQPVLVPKVI
;
A
#
# COMPACT_ATOMS: atom_id res chain seq x y z
N MET A 1 21.51 14.75 4.69
CA MET A 1 22.00 13.59 3.92
C MET A 1 22.24 12.35 4.78
N LEU A 2 22.89 12.46 5.95
CA LEU A 2 23.16 11.32 6.84
C LEU A 2 21.91 10.54 7.27
N GLU A 3 20.85 11.22 7.68
CA GLU A 3 19.58 10.57 8.09
C GLU A 3 18.95 9.72 6.98
N ILE A 4 18.97 10.21 5.73
CA ILE A 4 18.43 9.48 4.58
C ILE A 4 19.24 8.21 4.32
N LEU A 5 20.56 8.28 4.44
CA LEU A 5 21.44 7.11 4.24
C LEU A 5 21.26 6.07 5.35
N LEU A 6 21.13 6.51 6.61
CA LEU A 6 20.90 5.62 7.75
C LEU A 6 19.56 4.90 7.63
N VAL A 7 18.53 5.60 7.15
CA VAL A 7 17.25 4.99 6.77
C VAL A 7 17.50 3.86 5.77
N PHE A 8 18.22 4.08 4.66
CA PHE A 8 18.44 3.04 3.65
C PHE A 8 19.17 1.79 4.16
N PHE A 9 20.15 1.93 5.05
CA PHE A 9 20.84 0.78 5.63
C PHE A 9 19.91 -0.13 6.42
N ARG A 10 18.92 0.43 7.13
CA ARG A 10 17.90 -0.35 7.87
C ARG A 10 16.80 -0.93 6.98
N LEU A 11 16.73 -0.57 5.70
CA LEU A 11 15.67 -1.05 4.78
C LEU A 11 16.05 -2.29 3.98
N ARG A 12 17.28 -2.80 4.11
CA ARG A 12 17.72 -4.00 3.38
C ARG A 12 17.05 -5.26 3.90
N CYS A 13 15.92 -5.62 3.30
CA CYS A 13 15.15 -6.83 3.54
C CYS A 13 14.20 -7.02 2.36
N SER A 14 14.06 -8.24 1.83
CA SER A 14 13.07 -8.51 0.79
C SER A 14 11.67 -8.67 1.42
N PRO A 15 10.61 -8.15 0.77
CA PRO A 15 9.24 -8.30 1.28
C PRO A 15 8.85 -9.77 1.43
N ASP A 16 9.38 -10.65 0.57
CA ASP A 16 9.08 -12.09 0.56
C ASP A 16 9.45 -12.82 1.85
N GLN A 17 10.27 -12.24 2.72
CA GLN A 17 10.58 -12.85 4.02
C GLN A 17 9.46 -12.66 5.04
N LEU A 18 8.61 -11.64 4.88
CA LEU A 18 7.62 -11.23 5.88
C LEU A 18 6.20 -11.23 5.35
N ILE A 19 6.03 -11.03 4.05
CA ILE A 19 4.76 -10.81 3.38
C ILE A 19 4.59 -11.85 2.25
N GLY A 20 3.42 -12.47 2.19
CA GLY A 20 2.96 -13.26 1.05
C GLY A 20 2.24 -12.37 0.05
N ILE A 21 2.63 -12.44 -1.21
CA ILE A 21 2.02 -11.69 -2.33
C ILE A 21 1.02 -12.61 -3.02
N PHE A 22 -0.22 -12.15 -3.21
CA PHE A 22 -1.32 -13.00 -3.72
C PHE A 22 -1.72 -12.66 -5.15
N SER A 23 -2.09 -11.41 -5.40
CA SER A 23 -2.59 -10.96 -6.71
C SER A 23 -2.20 -9.51 -6.99
N GLN A 24 -2.10 -9.16 -8.27
CA GLN A 24 -1.96 -7.76 -8.66
C GLN A 24 -3.31 -7.06 -8.56
N VAL A 25 -3.33 -5.91 -7.89
CA VAL A 25 -4.53 -5.08 -7.67
C VAL A 25 -4.62 -3.96 -8.70
N GLY A 26 -3.47 -3.44 -9.13
CA GLY A 26 -3.44 -2.37 -10.10
C GLY A 26 -2.05 -2.05 -10.63
N ARG A 27 -2.02 -1.20 -11.65
CA ARG A 27 -0.82 -0.59 -12.20
C ARG A 27 -1.08 0.90 -12.35
N GLY A 28 -0.13 1.71 -11.91
CA GLY A 28 -0.15 3.16 -12.09
C GLY A 28 1.16 3.66 -12.70
N THR A 29 1.25 4.97 -12.88
CA THR A 29 2.45 5.64 -13.44
C THR A 29 3.73 5.31 -12.69
N TYR A 30 3.64 5.08 -11.38
CA TYR A 30 4.79 4.85 -10.51
C TYR A 30 5.02 3.36 -10.20
N GLY A 31 4.32 2.44 -10.88
CA GLY A 31 4.55 1.01 -10.81
C GLY A 31 3.35 0.17 -10.42
N HIS A 32 3.63 -1.00 -9.84
CA HIS A 32 2.66 -2.08 -9.67
C HIS A 32 2.23 -2.20 -8.21
N VAL A 33 0.95 -2.51 -7.97
CA VAL A 33 0.40 -2.71 -6.62
C VAL A 33 -0.16 -4.11 -6.52
N TYR A 34 0.23 -4.82 -5.46
CA TYR A 34 -0.18 -6.18 -5.18
C TYR A 34 -0.92 -6.26 -3.84
N LYS A 35 -1.88 -7.18 -3.76
CA LYS A 35 -2.53 -7.58 -2.53
C LYS A 35 -1.60 -8.53 -1.78
N ALA A 36 -1.41 -8.29 -0.49
CA ALA A 36 -0.44 -8.99 0.31
C ALA A 36 -0.96 -9.24 1.72
N GLN A 37 -0.44 -10.28 2.39
CA GLN A 37 -0.73 -10.57 3.79
C GLN A 37 0.55 -10.98 4.52
N PRO A 38 0.63 -10.84 5.85
CA PRO A 38 1.72 -11.40 6.64
C PRO A 38 1.89 -12.89 6.39
N ARG A 39 3.13 -13.38 6.29
CA ARG A 39 3.40 -14.84 6.23
C ARG A 39 3.12 -15.54 7.55
N HIS A 40 3.28 -14.81 8.65
CA HIS A 40 3.07 -15.27 10.01
C HIS A 40 2.01 -14.41 10.70
N PRO A 41 0.73 -14.46 10.26
CA PRO A 41 -0.34 -13.66 10.82
C PRO A 41 -0.54 -13.91 12.32
N GLU A 42 -0.23 -15.12 12.81
CA GLU A 42 -0.29 -15.52 14.22
C GLU A 42 0.64 -14.70 15.13
N GLN A 43 1.69 -14.10 14.56
CA GLN A 43 2.66 -13.28 15.31
C GLN A 43 2.18 -11.83 15.49
N ILE A 44 1.04 -11.45 14.92
CA ILE A 44 0.51 -10.09 14.97
C ILE A 44 -0.73 -10.06 15.88
N PRO A 45 -0.60 -9.60 17.13
CA PRO A 45 -1.73 -9.52 18.05
C PRO A 45 -2.89 -8.72 17.44
N GLY A 46 -4.08 -9.33 17.40
CA GLY A 46 -5.32 -8.68 16.98
C GLY A 46 -5.55 -8.52 15.47
N ASN A 47 -4.66 -8.99 14.60
CA ASN A 47 -4.72 -8.70 13.15
C ASN A 47 -4.48 -9.91 12.23
N GLY A 48 -4.91 -11.10 12.64
CA GLY A 48 -4.65 -12.37 11.92
C GLY A 48 -5.12 -12.47 10.46
N ALA A 49 -5.91 -11.50 9.97
CA ALA A 49 -6.35 -11.44 8.57
C ALA A 49 -6.06 -10.08 7.90
N LYS A 50 -5.15 -9.27 8.46
CA LYS A 50 -4.90 -7.93 7.92
C LYS A 50 -4.27 -7.99 6.53
N GLU A 51 -4.96 -7.41 5.57
CA GLU A 51 -4.51 -7.26 4.20
C GLU A 51 -3.70 -5.98 4.04
N PHE A 52 -2.68 -6.04 3.18
CA PHE A 52 -1.80 -4.93 2.84
C PHE A 52 -1.75 -4.72 1.33
N ALA A 53 -1.51 -3.48 0.92
CA ALA A 53 -1.14 -3.14 -0.43
C ALA A 53 0.39 -3.02 -0.52
N LEU A 54 1.01 -3.87 -1.33
CA LEU A 54 2.44 -3.85 -1.58
C LEU A 54 2.72 -3.20 -2.94
N LYS A 55 3.29 -2.00 -2.94
CA LYS A 55 3.62 -1.24 -4.16
C LYS A 55 5.09 -1.42 -4.52
N LEU A 56 5.36 -1.92 -5.72
CA LEU A 56 6.68 -1.89 -6.36
C LEU A 56 6.83 -0.58 -7.13
N ILE A 57 7.84 0.23 -6.77
CA ILE A 57 8.20 1.42 -7.53
C ILE A 57 8.96 0.99 -8.79
N GLU A 58 8.52 1.44 -9.96
CA GLU A 58 9.26 1.24 -11.21
C GLU A 58 10.55 2.09 -11.20
N GLY A 59 11.67 1.46 -11.59
CA GLY A 59 13.01 2.08 -11.60
C GLY A 59 14.00 1.39 -10.66
N GLN A 60 15.21 1.94 -10.58
CA GLN A 60 16.25 1.47 -9.66
C GLN A 60 16.50 2.50 -8.57
N GLY A 61 16.38 2.06 -7.32
CA GLY A 61 16.64 2.89 -6.14
C GLY A 61 15.55 3.94 -5.90
N PHE A 62 15.94 4.99 -5.17
CA PHE A 62 15.04 6.08 -4.82
C PHE A 62 15.32 7.29 -5.69
N SER A 63 14.31 7.77 -6.41
CA SER A 63 14.33 9.12 -6.96
C SER A 63 14.21 10.14 -5.82
N MET A 64 14.68 11.38 -6.03
CA MET A 64 14.50 12.45 -5.04
C MET A 64 13.03 12.67 -4.71
N SER A 65 12.15 12.56 -5.70
CA SER A 65 10.69 12.61 -5.51
C SER A 65 10.20 11.46 -4.62
N ALA A 66 10.64 10.22 -4.87
CA ALA A 66 10.25 9.07 -4.04
C ALA A 66 10.73 9.21 -2.59
N CYS A 67 11.96 9.71 -2.37
CA CYS A 67 12.47 10.02 -1.03
C CYS A 67 11.56 11.01 -0.30
N ARG A 68 11.17 12.10 -0.97
CA ARG A 68 10.29 13.13 -0.41
C ARG A 68 8.92 12.58 -0.08
N GLU A 69 8.33 11.80 -0.98
CA GLU A 69 7.03 11.14 -0.75
C GLU A 69 7.08 10.20 0.46
N ILE A 70 8.12 9.38 0.57
CA ILE A 70 8.28 8.45 1.70
C ILE A 70 8.46 9.21 3.03
N ALA A 71 9.20 10.31 3.04
CA ALA A 71 9.36 11.14 4.23
C ALA A 71 8.01 11.68 4.70
N LEU A 72 7.24 12.28 3.78
CA LEU A 72 5.90 12.79 4.08
C LEU A 72 4.96 11.69 4.57
N LEU A 73 4.94 10.53 3.91
CA LEU A 73 4.11 9.39 4.31
C LEU A 73 4.46 8.82 5.69
N ARG A 74 5.69 9.03 6.18
CA ARG A 74 6.11 8.61 7.52
C ARG A 74 5.73 9.63 8.61
N GLU A 75 5.75 10.91 8.28
CA GLU A 75 5.41 12.01 9.18
C GLU A 75 3.89 12.16 9.35
N LEU A 76 3.13 11.97 8.27
CA LEU A 76 1.68 12.13 8.27
C LEU A 76 0.99 10.91 8.91
N LYS A 77 0.28 11.14 10.03
CA LYS A 77 -0.52 10.13 10.73
C LYS A 77 -1.93 10.66 10.96
N HIS A 78 -2.89 10.15 10.19
CA HIS A 78 -4.28 10.58 10.27
C HIS A 78 -5.22 9.42 9.90
N PRO A 79 -6.40 9.25 10.54
CA PRO A 79 -7.32 8.15 10.25
C PRO A 79 -7.78 8.08 8.78
N ASN A 80 -7.85 9.22 8.10
CA ASN A 80 -8.27 9.30 6.69
C ASN A 80 -7.09 9.23 5.69
N LEU A 81 -5.88 8.89 6.14
CA LEU A 81 -4.72 8.71 5.28
C LEU A 81 -4.28 7.24 5.30
N ILE A 82 -4.02 6.70 4.12
CA ILE A 82 -3.45 5.36 3.98
C ILE A 82 -2.05 5.35 4.61
N LYS A 83 -1.84 4.47 5.59
CA LYS A 83 -0.60 4.44 6.36
C LYS A 83 0.47 3.64 5.65
N LEU A 84 1.66 4.22 5.50
CA LEU A 84 2.87 3.50 5.12
C LEU A 84 3.38 2.70 6.33
N GLN A 85 3.32 1.39 6.23
CA GLN A 85 3.72 0.46 7.29
C GLN A 85 5.22 0.20 7.27
N ARG A 86 5.76 -0.08 6.07
CA ARG A 86 7.18 -0.41 5.90
C ARG A 86 7.67 -0.08 4.51
N VAL A 87 8.97 0.18 4.40
CA VAL A 87 9.68 0.30 3.13
C VAL A 87 10.69 -0.84 3.07
N PHE A 88 10.84 -1.44 1.89
CA PHE A 88 11.82 -2.48 1.62
C PHE A 88 12.73 -2.02 0.50
N LEU A 89 14.03 -2.22 0.67
CA LEU A 89 15.03 -2.08 -0.37
C LEU A 89 15.69 -3.44 -0.58
N THR A 90 15.49 -3.97 -1.77
CA THR A 90 16.08 -5.26 -2.19
C THR A 90 17.50 -5.06 -2.71
N THR A 91 18.26 -6.15 -2.82
CA THR A 91 19.65 -6.13 -3.31
C THR A 91 19.75 -5.70 -4.77
N ASP A 92 18.73 -6.00 -5.58
CA ASP A 92 18.56 -5.53 -6.96
C ASP A 92 18.02 -4.09 -7.06
N ARG A 93 18.07 -3.33 -5.96
CA ARG A 93 17.68 -1.92 -5.85
C ARG A 93 16.19 -1.66 -6.14
N LYS A 94 15.32 -2.66 -6.09
CA LYS A 94 13.87 -2.43 -6.13
C LYS A 94 13.37 -1.92 -4.79
N VAL A 95 12.52 -0.90 -4.85
CA VAL A 95 11.86 -0.31 -3.69
C VAL A 95 10.44 -0.82 -3.60
N TRP A 96 10.10 -1.40 -2.46
CA TRP A 96 8.72 -1.79 -2.15
C TRP A 96 8.18 -0.98 -0.98
N LEU A 97 6.94 -0.54 -1.11
CA LEU A 97 6.21 0.18 -0.09
C LEU A 97 5.02 -0.67 0.37
N LEU A 98 4.95 -0.93 1.67
CA LEU A 98 3.84 -1.67 2.28
C LEU A 98 2.86 -0.68 2.91
N PHE A 99 1.63 -0.69 2.44
CA PHE A 99 0.54 0.16 2.91
C PHE A 99 -0.60 -0.67 3.48
N ASP A 100 -1.46 -0.05 4.29
CA ASP A 100 -2.76 -0.65 4.61
C ASP A 100 -3.58 -0.86 3.33
N TYR A 101 -4.24 -2.00 3.19
CA TYR A 101 -5.10 -2.27 2.03
C TYR A 101 -6.44 -1.55 2.19
N ALA A 102 -6.88 -0.84 1.14
CA ALA A 102 -8.23 -0.31 1.03
C ALA A 102 -9.02 -1.22 0.08
N GLU A 103 -10.16 -1.74 0.54
CA GLU A 103 -10.99 -2.65 -0.25
C GLU A 103 -11.54 -2.01 -1.53
N HIS A 104 -11.77 -0.70 -1.48
CA HIS A 104 -12.35 0.07 -2.56
C HIS A 104 -11.57 1.36 -2.80
N ASP A 105 -11.48 1.76 -4.06
CA ASP A 105 -11.14 3.13 -4.44
C ASP A 105 -12.40 3.92 -4.83
N LEU A 106 -12.29 5.24 -4.75
CA LEU A 106 -13.40 6.15 -5.01
C LEU A 106 -13.94 6.01 -6.45
N TRP A 107 -13.07 5.71 -7.42
CA TRP A 107 -13.47 5.61 -8.82
C TRP A 107 -14.40 4.40 -9.05
N HIS A 108 -14.07 3.24 -8.48
CA HIS A 108 -14.91 2.04 -8.54
C HIS A 108 -16.26 2.27 -7.86
N ILE A 109 -16.28 2.94 -6.70
CA ILE A 109 -17.54 3.30 -6.01
C ILE A 109 -18.40 4.21 -6.89
N ILE A 110 -17.83 5.28 -7.45
CA ILE A 110 -18.56 6.20 -8.33
C ILE A 110 -19.11 5.45 -9.55
N LYS A 111 -18.31 4.59 -10.17
CA LYS A 111 -18.71 3.80 -11.33
C LYS A 111 -19.88 2.86 -11.01
N PHE A 112 -19.82 2.18 -9.86
CA PHE A 112 -20.89 1.32 -9.37
C PHE A 112 -22.20 2.10 -9.22
N HIS A 113 -22.17 3.23 -8.52
CA HIS A 113 -23.37 4.07 -8.33
C HIS A 113 -23.93 4.63 -9.64
N ARG A 114 -23.07 5.01 -10.60
CA ARG A 114 -23.50 5.45 -11.94
C ARG A 114 -24.23 4.35 -12.70
N ALA A 115 -23.71 3.12 -12.66
CA ALA A 115 -24.34 1.97 -13.33
C ALA A 115 -25.67 1.57 -12.65
N ALA A 116 -25.73 1.58 -11.31
CA ALA A 116 -26.96 1.29 -10.57
C ALA A 116 -28.06 2.31 -10.87
N LYS A 117 -27.70 3.61 -10.97
CA LYS A 117 -28.62 4.67 -11.39
C LYS A 117 -29.19 4.42 -12.78
N GLN A 118 -28.38 3.96 -13.73
CA GLN A 118 -28.85 3.60 -15.08
C GLN A 118 -29.81 2.40 -15.07
N LYS A 119 -29.61 1.44 -14.16
CA LYS A 119 -30.47 0.25 -14.00
C LYS A 119 -31.73 0.48 -13.14
N LYS A 120 -31.95 1.71 -12.64
CA LYS A 120 -33.01 2.03 -11.64
C LYS A 120 -32.96 1.12 -10.40
N GLN A 121 -31.77 0.63 -10.05
CA GLN A 121 -31.58 -0.26 -8.90
C GLN A 121 -31.29 0.57 -7.65
N PRO A 122 -31.99 0.34 -6.52
CA PRO A 122 -31.66 1.01 -5.26
C PRO A 122 -30.29 0.52 -4.78
N VAL A 123 -29.43 1.47 -4.39
CA VAL A 123 -28.16 1.16 -3.73
C VAL A 123 -28.35 1.36 -2.23
N LEU A 124 -28.15 0.30 -1.45
CA LEU A 124 -28.13 0.39 0.01
C LEU A 124 -26.79 0.99 0.43
N VAL A 125 -26.84 2.20 1.00
CA VAL A 125 -25.67 2.84 1.60
C VAL A 125 -25.78 2.67 3.12
N PRO A 126 -24.81 2.03 3.79
CA PRO A 126 -24.79 2.00 5.25
C PRO A 126 -24.83 3.43 5.80
N LYS A 127 -25.78 3.71 6.70
CA LYS A 127 -25.78 4.98 7.43
C LYS A 127 -24.64 4.93 8.44
N VAL A 128 -23.59 5.72 8.24
CA VAL A 128 -22.56 5.93 9.26
C VAL A 128 -23.19 6.84 10.32
N ILE A 129 -23.38 6.29 11.53
CA ILE A 129 -23.81 7.01 12.73
C ILE A 129 -22.60 7.74 13.32
#